data_AF-A0A941DH72-F1
#
_entry.id   AF-A0A941DH72-F1
#
_cell.length_a   1.000
_cell.length_b   1.000
_cell.length_c   1.000
_cell.angle_alpha   90.00
_cell.angle_beta   90.00
_cell.angle_gamma   90.00
#
_symmetry.space_group_name_H-M   'P 1'
#
loop_
_entity.id
_entity.type
_entity.pdbx_description
1 polymer ?
#
loop_
_entity_poly.entity_id
_entity_poly.type
_entity_poly.pdbx_seq_one_letter_code
_entity_poly.pdbx_strand_id
1 'polypeptide(L)'
;MSGFAMPVYMLEFTPKTIASLLSQAAIEGTVVNLDVYARNDLAIKLEASGQRLKATPELFRITTVRDGVTNEHDWNFTILRESADRSRKKK
;
A
#
# COMPACT_ATOMS: atom_id res chain seq x y z
N MET A 1 3.79 24.64 -8.10
CA MET A 1 3.38 23.55 -8.99
C MET A 1 3.64 22.24 -8.27
N SER A 2 2.64 21.65 -7.61
CA SER A 2 2.78 20.30 -7.05
C SER A 2 2.59 19.34 -8.20
N GLY A 3 3.70 18.97 -8.86
CA GLY A 3 3.67 17.91 -9.86
C GLY A 3 3.12 16.65 -9.20
N PHE A 4 2.19 15.97 -9.85
CA PHE A 4 1.80 14.61 -9.48
C PHE A 4 3.09 13.78 -9.37
N ALA A 5 3.60 13.61 -8.15
CA ALA A 5 4.76 12.78 -7.92
C ALA A 5 4.30 11.36 -8.19
N MET A 6 4.72 10.81 -9.33
CA MET A 6 4.38 9.43 -9.64
C MET A 6 4.93 8.53 -8.53
N PRO A 7 4.18 7.50 -8.11
CA PRO A 7 4.65 6.56 -7.10
C PRO A 7 6.02 6.00 -7.51
N VAL A 8 6.97 5.95 -6.57
CA VAL A 8 8.30 5.34 -6.80
C VAL A 8 8.27 3.82 -6.69
N TYR A 9 7.13 3.27 -6.28
CA TYR A 9 6.88 1.84 -6.11
C TYR A 9 5.55 1.42 -6.76
N MET A 10 5.41 0.12 -6.95
CA MET A 10 4.20 -0.54 -7.40
C MET A 10 3.68 -1.45 -6.28
N LEU A 11 2.39 -1.32 -5.95
CA LEU A 11 1.73 -2.22 -5.02
C LEU A 11 1.38 -3.53 -5.73
N GLU A 12 1.82 -4.66 -5.18
CA GLU A 12 1.44 -5.98 -5.67
C GLU A 12 0.36 -6.58 -4.78
N PHE A 13 -0.74 -7.02 -5.38
CA PHE A 13 -1.82 -7.74 -4.68
C PHE A 13 -1.46 -9.22 -4.48
N THR A 14 -0.37 -9.47 -3.74
CA THR A 14 -0.05 -10.80 -3.24
C THR A 14 -1.12 -11.25 -2.23
N PRO A 15 -1.26 -12.57 -1.95
CA PRO A 15 -2.17 -13.04 -0.91
C PRO A 15 -1.93 -12.35 0.46
N LYS A 16 -0.67 -12.04 0.77
CA LYS A 16 -0.29 -11.30 1.98
C LYS A 16 -0.81 -9.86 1.93
N THR A 17 -0.53 -9.11 0.86
CA THR A 17 -1.01 -7.71 0.71
C THR A 17 -2.53 -7.64 0.75
N ILE A 18 -3.21 -8.56 0.05
CA ILE A 18 -4.68 -8.64 0.06
C ILE A 18 -5.20 -8.89 1.49
N ALA A 19 -4.64 -9.88 2.20
CA ALA A 19 -5.04 -10.16 3.58
C ALA A 19 -4.81 -8.95 4.50
N SER A 20 -3.67 -8.26 4.35
CA SER A 20 -3.36 -7.05 5.12
C SER A 20 -4.36 -5.92 4.86
N LEU A 21 -4.66 -5.60 3.59
CA LEU A 21 -5.59 -4.52 3.23
C LEU A 21 -7.03 -4.79 3.64
N LEU A 22 -7.43 -6.06 3.64
CA LEU A 22 -8.77 -6.50 4.06
C LEU A 22 -8.88 -6.77 5.57
N SER A 23 -7.75 -6.73 6.30
CA SER A 23 -7.73 -7.02 7.74
C SER A 23 -8.44 -5.95 8.55
N GLN A 24 -8.97 -6.36 9.71
CA GLN A 24 -9.55 -5.42 10.68
C GLN A 24 -8.51 -4.40 11.18
N ALA A 25 -7.25 -4.79 11.32
CA ALA A 25 -6.15 -3.90 11.69
C ALA A 25 -6.01 -2.72 10.71
N ALA A 26 -6.09 -2.97 9.39
CA ALA A 26 -6.04 -1.89 8.40
C ALA A 26 -7.27 -0.97 8.47
N ILE A 27 -8.45 -1.54 8.75
CA ILE A 27 -9.71 -0.78 8.88
C ILE A 27 -9.68 0.16 10.09
N GLU A 28 -9.11 -0.31 11.21
CA GLU A 28 -8.95 0.43 12.47
C GLU A 28 -7.81 1.47 12.43
N GLY A 29 -7.01 1.47 11.35
CA GLY A 29 -5.87 2.38 11.19
C GLY A 29 -4.62 1.96 11.96
N THR A 30 -4.51 0.67 12.26
CA THR A 30 -3.26 0.06 12.69
C THR A 30 -2.34 -0.14 11.49
N VAL A 31 -1.02 -0.07 11.73
CA VAL A 31 -0.01 -0.30 10.71
C VAL A 31 -0.03 -1.77 10.28
N VAL A 32 -0.11 -2.02 8.98
CA VAL A 32 -0.06 -3.36 8.38
C VAL A 32 1.10 -3.47 7.40
N ASN A 33 1.67 -4.66 7.27
CA ASN A 33 2.76 -4.89 6.33
C ASN A 33 2.23 -5.20 4.93
N LEU A 34 2.87 -4.62 3.92
CA LEU A 34 2.49 -4.76 2.52
C LEU A 34 3.67 -5.29 1.71
N ASP A 35 3.35 -5.94 0.59
CA ASP A 35 4.35 -6.26 -0.41
C ASP A 35 4.24 -5.23 -1.55
N VAL A 36 5.31 -4.48 -1.74
CA VAL A 36 5.47 -3.53 -2.85
C VAL A 36 6.82 -3.75 -3.51
N TYR A 37 6.94 -3.30 -4.74
CA TYR A 37 8.15 -3.45 -5.54
C TYR A 37 8.62 -2.10 -6.07
N ALA A 38 9.92 -1.99 -6.34
CA ALA A 38 10.43 -0.81 -7.01
C ALA A 38 9.78 -0.66 -8.38
N ARG A 39 9.32 0.55 -8.70
CA ARG A 39 8.59 0.78 -9.96
C ARG A 39 9.46 0.50 -11.20
N ASN A 40 10.76 0.76 -11.11
CA ASN A 40 11.70 0.60 -12.22
C ASN A 40 12.30 -0.82 -12.29
N ASP A 41 12.14 -1.63 -11.24
CA ASP A 41 12.68 -3.00 -11.18
C ASP A 41 11.80 -3.86 -10.26
N LEU A 42 10.94 -4.67 -10.89
CA LEU A 42 9.98 -5.54 -10.20
C LEU A 42 10.64 -6.76 -9.53
N ALA A 43 11.94 -7.00 -9.74
CA ALA A 43 12.67 -8.01 -8.97
C ALA A 43 13.01 -7.52 -7.56
N ILE A 44 12.98 -6.21 -7.34
CA ILE A 44 13.33 -5.60 -6.05
C ILE A 44 12.06 -5.38 -5.24
N LYS A 45 11.86 -6.25 -4.25
CA LYS A 45 10.85 -6.05 -3.21
C LYS A 45 11.32 -5.00 -2.22
N LEU A 46 10.44 -4.07 -1.88
CA LEU A 46 10.71 -3.03 -0.89
C LEU A 46 10.01 -3.36 0.42
N GLU A 47 10.65 -2.99 1.53
CA GLU A 47 9.98 -3.03 2.83
C GLU A 47 8.92 -1.93 2.87
N ALA A 48 7.68 -2.34 3.08
CA ALA A 48 6.54 -1.44 3.05
C ALA A 48 5.55 -1.69 4.17
N SER A 49 5.06 -0.60 4.71
CA SER A 49 3.97 -0.56 5.67
C SER A 49 2.84 0.32 5.15
N GLY A 50 1.63 0.01 5.58
CA GLY A 50 0.43 0.73 5.21
C GLY A 50 -0.38 1.11 6.45
N GLN A 51 -0.95 2.31 6.45
CA GLN A 51 -1.80 2.76 7.55
C GLN A 51 -2.93 3.65 7.03
N ARG A 52 -4.15 3.38 7.51
CA ARG A 52 -5.29 4.27 7.28
C ARG A 52 -5.15 5.52 8.14
N LEU A 53 -5.26 6.70 7.53
CA LEU A 53 -5.06 7.97 8.23
C LEU A 53 -6.32 8.35 9.03
N LYS A 54 -6.18 8.58 10.35
CA LYS A 54 -7.32 8.92 11.21
C LYS A 54 -7.99 10.25 10.85
N ALA A 55 -7.20 11.24 10.44
CA ALA A 55 -7.69 12.56 10.06
C ALA A 55 -8.38 12.56 8.69
N THR A 56 -8.02 11.61 7.82
CA THR A 56 -8.51 11.46 6.45
C THR A 56 -8.78 9.99 6.20
N PRO A 57 -9.90 9.43 6.70
CA PRO A 57 -10.17 7.99 6.69
C PRO A 57 -10.34 7.41 5.28
N GLU A 58 -10.48 8.25 4.26
CA GLU A 58 -10.47 7.87 2.84
C GLU A 58 -9.05 7.61 2.31
N LEU A 59 -8.02 8.04 3.03
CA LEU A 59 -6.62 7.89 2.66
C LEU A 59 -5.95 6.77 3.44
N PHE A 60 -5.09 6.07 2.71
CA PHE A 60 -4.24 5.03 3.21
C PHE A 60 -2.81 5.34 2.78
N ARG A 61 -1.98 5.64 3.77
CA ARG A 61 -0.57 5.97 3.57
C ARG A 61 0.22 4.69 3.42
N ILE A 62 0.97 4.58 2.33
CA ILE A 62 1.95 3.53 2.14
C ILE A 62 3.33 4.15 2.30
N THR A 63 4.08 3.62 3.24
CA THR A 63 5.45 4.03 3.55
C THR A 63 6.38 2.92 3.10
N THR A 64 7.40 3.28 2.32
CA THR A 64 8.40 2.34 1.82
C THR A 64 9.79 2.81 2.20
N VAL A 65 10.67 1.88 2.55
CA VAL A 65 12.08 2.16 2.86
C VAL A 65 12.96 1.53 1.79
N ARG A 66 13.82 2.34 1.18
CA ARG A 66 14.82 1.89 0.21
C ARG A 66 16.10 2.68 0.40
N ASP A 67 17.23 1.98 0.53
CA ASP A 67 18.56 2.61 0.62
C ASP A 67 18.64 3.69 1.72
N GLY A 68 17.94 3.48 2.84
CA GLY A 68 17.85 4.44 3.96
C GLY A 68 16.92 5.64 3.71
N VAL A 69 16.28 5.72 2.55
CA VAL A 69 15.31 6.76 2.18
C VAL A 69 13.89 6.24 2.37
N THR A 70 13.12 6.95 3.17
CA THR A 70 11.69 6.71 3.37
C THR A 70 10.88 7.50 2.36
N ASN A 71 10.01 6.80 1.61
CA ASN A 71 9.05 7.42 0.70
C ASN A 71 7.63 7.14 1.20
N GLU A 72 6.79 8.16 1.19
CA GLU A 72 5.38 8.07 1.59
C GLU A 72 4.49 8.47 0.43
N HIS A 73 3.47 7.67 0.15
CA HIS A 73 2.40 8.09 -0.77
C HIS A 73 1.03 7.76 -0.17
N ASP A 74 0.11 8.69 -0.31
CA ASP A 74 -1.26 8.54 0.15
C ASP A 74 -2.14 8.06 -1.02
N TRP A 75 -2.81 6.93 -0.80
CA TRP A 75 -3.69 6.28 -1.77
C TRP A 75 -5.12 6.29 -1.24
N ASN A 76 -6.11 6.19 -2.11
CA ASN A 76 -7.50 6.05 -1.66
C ASN A 76 -7.72 4.62 -1.10
N PHE A 77 -8.10 4.55 0.17
CA PHE A 77 -8.27 3.28 0.89
C PHE A 77 -9.38 2.42 0.29
N THR A 78 -10.51 3.03 -0.07
CA THR A 78 -11.67 2.36 -0.65
C THR A 78 -11.30 1.69 -1.97
N ILE A 79 -10.61 2.41 -2.85
CA ILE A 79 -10.13 1.86 -4.14
C ILE A 79 -9.14 0.72 -3.92
N LEU A 80 -8.19 0.86 -2.98
CA LEU A 80 -7.23 -0.20 -2.65
C LEU A 80 -7.92 -1.46 -2.16
N ARG A 81 -8.91 -1.31 -1.27
CA ARG A 81 -9.66 -2.41 -0.70
C ARG A 81 -10.48 -3.15 -1.75
N GLU A 82 -11.18 -2.42 -2.62
CA GLU A 82 -11.92 -3.03 -3.73
C GLU A 82 -10.97 -3.77 -4.69
N SER A 83 -9.82 -3.18 -5.01
CA SER A 83 -8.82 -3.81 -5.88
C SER A 83 -8.26 -5.09 -5.26
N ALA A 84 -8.01 -5.09 -3.95
CA ALA A 84 -7.59 -6.27 -3.20
C ALA A 84 -8.66 -7.37 -3.21
N ASP A 85 -9.93 -7.01 -2.98
CA ASP A 85 -11.03 -7.98 -2.99
C ASP A 85 -11.25 -8.59 -4.38
N ARG A 86 -11.13 -7.79 -5.45
CA ARG A 86 -11.17 -8.29 -6.83
C ARG A 86 -9.98 -9.21 -7.17
N SER A 87 -8.80 -8.91 -6.61
CA SER A 87 -7.58 -9.69 -6.84
C SER A 87 -7.55 -11.00 -6.03
N ARG A 88 -8.45 -11.17 -5.06
CA ARG A 88 -8.60 -12.42 -4.31
C ARG A 88 -8.96 -13.54 -5.28
N LYS A 89 -8.09 -14.54 -5.43
CA LYS A 89 -8.42 -15.77 -6.16
C LYS A 89 -9.69 -16.37 -5.53
N LYS A 90 -10.80 -16.37 -6.29
CA LYS A 90 -12.01 -17.10 -5.89
C LYS A 90 -11.62 -18.58 -5.83
N LYS A 91 -11.66 -19.14 -4.61
CA LYS A 91 -11.61 -20.60 -4.42
C LYS A 91 -12.89 -21.23 -4.94
#